data_AF-A0AA35XDW1-F1
#
_entry.id   AF-A0AA35XDW1-F1
#
_cell.length_a   1.000
_cell.length_b   1.000
_cell.length_c   1.000
_cell.angle_alpha   90.00
_cell.angle_beta   90.00
_cell.angle_gamma   90.00
#
_symmetry.space_group_name_H-M   'P 1'
#
loop_
_entity.id
_entity.type
_entity.pdbx_description
1 polymer ?
#
loop_
_entity_poly.entity_id
_entity_poly.type
_entity_poly.pdbx_seq_one_letter_code
_entity_poly.pdbx_strand_id
1 'polypeptide(L)'
;MASASTSAQLSPRLATWVGDEVVKDFVEAERLTRESSQDPPEEPYRSLYAARRLLSALNENLKSCPVEEESDEDVAVLRACLLLSLGLNYLNTEEMSRGEELMGECLRGVEGLPGKVKTATVSVEAYNQLG
;
A
#
# COMPACT_ATOMS: atom_id res chain seq x y z
N MET A 1 -5.53 33.84 -17.50
CA MET A 1 -6.55 33.00 -16.86
C MET A 1 -5.81 31.91 -16.10
N ALA A 2 -6.06 31.82 -14.80
CA ALA A 2 -5.20 31.13 -13.84
C ALA A 2 -5.10 29.63 -14.12
N SER A 3 -3.86 29.14 -14.26
CA SER A 3 -3.55 27.71 -14.13
C SER A 3 -3.52 27.40 -12.64
N ALA A 4 -4.63 26.85 -12.13
CA ALA A 4 -4.61 26.21 -10.82
C ALA A 4 -3.94 24.85 -11.03
N SER A 5 -2.66 24.75 -10.67
CA SER A 5 -2.04 23.46 -10.43
C SER A 5 -2.73 22.83 -9.23
N THR A 6 -3.72 21.98 -9.49
CA THR A 6 -4.37 21.16 -8.47
C THR A 6 -3.34 20.14 -7.98
N SER A 7 -2.50 20.54 -7.03
CA SER A 7 -1.81 19.58 -6.17
C SER A 7 -2.91 18.80 -5.46
N ALA A 8 -3.03 17.51 -5.78
CA ALA A 8 -4.00 16.62 -5.15
C ALA A 8 -3.80 16.66 -3.63
N GLN A 9 -4.66 17.39 -2.93
CA GLN A 9 -4.71 17.43 -1.48
C GLN A 9 -5.61 16.28 -1.05
N LEU A 10 -5.11 15.44 -0.12
CA LEU A 10 -5.90 14.37 0.49
C LEU A 10 -7.21 14.96 1.02
N SER A 11 -8.30 14.19 0.95
CA SER A 11 -9.54 14.60 1.58
C SER A 11 -9.30 14.94 3.07
N PRO A 12 -9.94 15.98 3.65
CA PRO A 12 -9.69 16.37 5.05
C PRO A 12 -9.90 15.23 6.07
N ARG A 13 -10.83 14.31 5.76
CA ARG A 13 -11.06 13.08 6.54
C ARG A 13 -9.88 12.13 6.43
N LEU A 14 -9.38 11.91 5.21
CA LEU A 14 -8.22 11.08 4.99
C LEU A 14 -6.94 11.69 5.59
N ALA A 15 -6.77 13.01 5.54
CA ALA A 15 -5.68 13.69 6.23
C ALA A 15 -5.73 13.49 7.75
N THR A 16 -6.95 13.46 8.32
CA THR A 16 -7.17 13.16 9.74
C THR A 16 -6.90 11.68 10.07
N TRP A 17 -7.27 10.76 9.16
CA TRP A 17 -7.08 9.32 9.34
C TRP A 17 -5.62 8.89 9.15
N VAL A 18 -4.96 9.36 8.08
CA VAL A 18 -3.55 9.09 7.82
C VAL A 18 -2.76 9.56 9.04
N GLY A 19 -2.96 10.80 9.51
CA GLY A 19 -2.28 11.28 10.70
C GLY A 19 -0.76 11.05 10.69
N ASP A 20 -0.10 11.28 11.82
CA ASP A 20 1.35 11.07 11.91
C ASP A 20 1.71 9.60 12.14
N GLU A 21 0.81 8.84 12.79
CA GLU A 21 1.06 7.44 13.14
C GLU A 21 1.04 6.51 11.92
N VAL A 22 0.08 6.66 10.99
CA VAL A 22 0.05 5.81 9.77
C VAL A 22 1.27 6.11 8.89
N VAL A 23 1.63 7.39 8.75
CA VAL A 23 2.82 7.78 7.97
C VAL A 23 4.07 7.18 8.59
N LYS A 24 4.23 7.29 9.91
CA LYS A 24 5.37 6.74 10.63
C LYS A 24 5.47 5.23 10.47
N ASP A 25 4.37 4.51 10.65
CA ASP A 25 4.34 3.05 10.55
C ASP A 25 4.62 2.57 9.12
N PHE A 26 4.11 3.30 8.11
CA PHE A 26 4.39 2.99 6.71
C PHE A 26 5.86 3.22 6.36
N VAL A 27 6.42 4.37 6.74
CA VAL A 27 7.85 4.68 6.54
C VAL A 27 8.75 3.67 7.24
N GLU A 28 8.38 3.24 8.45
CA GLU A 28 9.12 2.21 9.17
C GLU A 28 9.03 0.85 8.47
N ALA A 29 7.86 0.47 7.93
CA ALA A 29 7.71 -0.74 7.14
C ALA A 29 8.57 -0.73 5.87
N GLU A 30 8.66 0.40 5.16
CA GLU A 30 9.54 0.57 4.01
C GLU A 30 11.02 0.48 4.41
N ARG A 31 11.41 1.09 5.53
CA ARG A 31 12.76 1.02 6.07
C ARG A 31 13.17 -0.42 6.37
N LEU A 32 12.31 -1.15 7.09
CA LEU A 32 12.50 -2.57 7.40
C LEU A 32 12.60 -3.43 6.13
N THR A 33 11.77 -3.14 5.12
CA THR A 33 11.81 -3.85 3.85
C THR A 33 13.15 -3.66 3.15
N ARG A 34 13.68 -2.43 3.12
CA ARG A 34 14.98 -2.11 2.51
C ARG A 34 16.16 -2.77 3.24
N GLU A 35 16.09 -2.82 4.57
CA GLU A 35 17.14 -3.38 5.41
C GLU A 35 17.10 -4.91 5.51
N SER A 36 16.08 -5.58 4.96
CA SER A 36 15.97 -7.05 4.98
C SER A 36 17.18 -7.79 4.40
N SER A 37 17.92 -7.18 3.48
CA SER A 37 19.20 -7.71 2.98
C SER A 37 20.29 -7.88 4.06
N GLN A 38 20.11 -7.28 5.23
CA GLN A 38 21.01 -7.33 6.38
C GLN A 38 20.54 -8.32 7.45
N ASP A 39 19.43 -9.04 7.22
CA ASP A 39 18.94 -10.04 8.17
C ASP A 39 19.99 -11.15 8.36
N PRO A 40 20.20 -11.62 9.61
CA PRO A 40 21.16 -12.68 9.88
C PRO A 40 20.68 -14.00 9.23
N PRO A 41 21.59 -14.87 8.77
CA PRO A 41 21.22 -16.12 8.12
C PRO A 41 20.45 -17.09 9.02
N GLU A 42 20.59 -16.95 10.34
CA GLU A 42 19.85 -17.73 11.34
C GLU A 42 18.38 -17.26 11.50
N GLU A 43 18.06 -16.02 11.11
CA GLU A 43 16.71 -15.46 11.16
C GLU A 43 16.34 -14.85 9.79
N PRO A 44 16.16 -15.67 8.74
CA PRO A 44 15.83 -15.17 7.41
C PRO A 44 14.51 -14.38 7.43
N TYR A 45 14.47 -13.31 6.62
CA TYR A 45 13.29 -12.46 6.43
C TYR A 45 12.77 -11.76 7.69
N ARG A 46 13.54 -11.70 8.78
CA ARG A 46 13.13 -11.09 10.05
C ARG A 46 12.56 -9.69 9.87
N SER A 47 13.24 -8.86 9.08
CA SER A 47 12.82 -7.48 8.84
C SER A 47 11.57 -7.43 7.95
N LEU A 48 11.42 -8.35 7.00
CA LEU A 48 10.19 -8.48 6.20
C LEU A 48 8.99 -8.90 7.06
N TYR A 49 9.16 -9.83 7.99
CA TYR A 49 8.09 -10.20 8.93
C TYR A 49 7.73 -9.04 9.88
N ALA A 50 8.70 -8.21 10.27
CA ALA A 50 8.42 -7.00 11.03
C ALA A 50 7.64 -5.98 10.22
N ALA A 51 8.04 -5.72 8.97
CA ALA A 51 7.31 -4.85 8.04
C ALA A 51 5.88 -5.37 7.80
N ARG A 52 5.70 -6.68 7.64
CA ARG A 52 4.37 -7.29 7.44
C ARG A 52 3.40 -6.98 8.57
N ARG A 53 3.87 -7.02 9.81
CA ARG A 53 3.02 -6.70 10.98
C ARG A 53 2.49 -5.27 10.91
N LEU A 54 3.36 -4.31 10.58
CA LEU A 54 2.97 -2.91 10.41
C LEU A 54 1.99 -2.75 9.25
N LEU A 55 2.33 -3.26 8.06
CA LEU A 55 1.48 -3.18 6.87
C LEU A 55 0.11 -3.83 7.07
N SER A 56 0.06 -4.96 7.79
CA SER A 56 -1.19 -5.66 8.09
C SER A 56 -2.06 -4.86 9.06
N ALA A 57 -1.46 -4.28 10.11
CA ALA A 57 -2.17 -3.41 11.03
C ALA A 57 -2.74 -2.17 10.32
N LEU A 58 -1.95 -1.54 9.43
CA LEU A 58 -2.40 -0.41 8.63
C LEU A 58 -3.56 -0.78 7.69
N ASN A 59 -3.51 -1.95 7.05
CA ASN A 59 -4.58 -2.42 6.17
C ASN A 59 -5.89 -2.67 6.94
N GLU A 60 -5.84 -3.27 8.14
CA GLU A 60 -7.02 -3.46 8.99
C GLU A 60 -7.58 -2.12 9.52
N ASN A 61 -6.70 -1.18 9.88
CA ASN A 61 -7.10 0.18 10.25
C ASN A 61 -7.78 0.92 9.08
N LEU A 62 -7.33 0.68 7.85
CA LEU A 62 -7.93 1.30 6.66
C LEU A 62 -9.29 0.67 6.32
N LYS A 63 -9.45 -0.65 6.47
CA LYS A 63 -10.75 -1.34 6.31
C LYS A 63 -11.81 -0.86 7.30
N SER A 64 -11.39 -0.42 8.49
CA SER A 64 -12.28 0.13 9.52
C SER A 64 -12.49 1.64 9.40
N CYS A 65 -11.84 2.31 8.43
CA CYS A 65 -12.11 3.70 8.12
C CYS A 65 -13.57 3.83 7.63
N PRO A 66 -14.41 4.71 8.22
CA PRO A 66 -15.79 4.90 7.80
C PRO A 66 -15.82 5.68 6.48
N VAL A 67 -15.59 4.99 5.38
CA VAL A 67 -15.74 5.55 4.03
C VAL A 67 -17.23 5.53 3.69
N GLU A 68 -17.90 6.65 3.92
CA GLU A 68 -19.24 6.87 3.36
C GLU A 68 -19.07 7.33 1.90
N GLU A 69 -19.53 6.47 1.00
CA GLU A 69 -19.63 6.63 -0.45
C GLU A 69 -18.38 6.32 -1.30
N GLU A 70 -18.68 5.72 -2.45
CA GLU A 70 -17.84 5.10 -3.48
C GLU A 70 -16.80 6.03 -4.16
N SER A 71 -16.49 7.20 -3.59
CA SER A 71 -15.79 8.29 -4.31
C SER A 71 -14.50 8.82 -3.68
N ASP A 72 -14.03 8.30 -2.53
CA ASP A 72 -12.72 8.71 -2.03
C ASP A 72 -11.61 7.92 -2.75
N GLU A 73 -11.33 8.31 -4.00
CA GLU A 73 -10.29 7.75 -4.85
C GLU A 73 -8.93 7.70 -4.13
N ASP A 74 -8.66 8.67 -3.25
CA ASP A 74 -7.42 8.70 -2.48
C ASP A 74 -7.37 7.55 -1.46
N VAL A 75 -8.49 7.19 -0.82
CA VAL A 75 -8.57 6.01 0.07
C VAL A 75 -8.33 4.72 -0.72
N ALA A 76 -8.95 4.59 -1.90
CA ALA A 76 -8.79 3.42 -2.75
C ALA A 76 -7.33 3.27 -3.24
N VAL A 77 -6.70 4.36 -3.65
CA VAL A 77 -5.28 4.40 -4.05
C VAL A 77 -4.36 4.07 -2.88
N LEU A 78 -4.60 4.64 -1.68
CA LEU A 78 -3.81 4.31 -0.49
C LEU A 78 -3.93 2.83 -0.10
N ARG A 79 -5.14 2.29 -0.14
CA ARG A 79 -5.38 0.86 0.10
C ARG A 79 -4.62 0.01 -0.91
N ALA A 80 -4.65 0.39 -2.18
CA ALA A 80 -3.93 -0.31 -3.22
C ALA A 80 -2.41 -0.27 -3.03
N CYS A 81 -1.83 0.88 -2.65
CA CYS A 81 -0.41 0.99 -2.28
C CYS A 81 -0.03 0.07 -1.10
N LEU A 82 -0.89 0.00 -0.08
CA LEU A 82 -0.70 -0.91 1.07
C LEU A 82 -0.78 -2.38 0.65
N LEU A 83 -1.78 -2.74 -0.17
CA LEU A 83 -1.95 -4.11 -0.68
C LEU A 83 -0.77 -4.52 -1.58
N LEU A 84 -0.27 -3.62 -2.42
CA LEU A 84 0.93 -3.83 -3.23
C LEU A 84 2.16 -4.09 -2.35
N SER A 85 2.39 -3.24 -1.35
CA SER A 85 3.53 -3.39 -0.41
C SER A 85 3.45 -4.70 0.38
N LEU A 86 2.24 -5.06 0.83
CA LEU A 86 2.00 -6.31 1.56
C LEU A 86 2.13 -7.53 0.64
N GLY A 87 1.62 -7.45 -0.60
CA GLY A 87 1.77 -8.50 -1.61
C GLY A 87 3.24 -8.76 -1.93
N LEU A 88 4.02 -7.71 -2.21
CA LEU A 88 5.46 -7.80 -2.42
C LEU A 88 6.17 -8.43 -1.22
N ASN A 89 5.76 -8.06 -0.01
CA ASN A 89 6.31 -8.67 1.21
C ASN A 89 6.09 -10.19 1.24
N TYR A 90 4.89 -10.68 0.93
CA TYR A 90 4.61 -12.13 0.85
C TYR A 90 5.40 -12.81 -0.26
N LEU A 91 5.53 -12.19 -1.44
CA LEU A 91 6.33 -12.72 -2.54
C LEU A 91 7.83 -12.83 -2.15
N ASN A 92 8.37 -11.80 -1.50
CA ASN A 92 9.76 -11.75 -1.04
C ASN A 92 10.09 -12.77 0.07
N THR A 93 9.07 -13.29 0.76
CA THR A 93 9.21 -14.40 1.72
C THR A 93 8.73 -15.73 1.13
N GLU A 94 8.65 -15.84 -0.19
CA GLU A 94 8.30 -17.05 -0.95
C GLU A 94 6.87 -17.58 -0.70
N GLU A 95 5.97 -16.75 -0.17
CA GLU A 95 4.57 -17.06 0.09
C GLU A 95 3.68 -16.66 -1.10
N MET A 96 3.96 -17.27 -2.26
CA MET A 96 3.43 -16.86 -3.58
C MET A 96 1.91 -16.72 -3.63
N SER A 97 1.18 -17.75 -3.18
CA SER A 97 -0.29 -17.77 -3.26
C SER A 97 -0.93 -16.59 -2.54
N ARG A 98 -0.41 -16.18 -1.38
CA ARG A 98 -0.95 -15.04 -0.65
C ARG A 98 -0.53 -13.71 -1.27
N GLY A 99 0.71 -13.64 -1.77
CA GLY A 99 1.20 -12.48 -2.52
C GLY A 99 0.33 -12.18 -3.74
N GLU A 100 0.06 -13.18 -4.58
CA GLU A 100 -0.77 -13.05 -5.77
C GLU A 100 -2.23 -12.67 -5.47
N GLU A 101 -2.82 -13.25 -4.41
CA GLU A 101 -4.18 -12.91 -3.97
C GLU A 101 -4.29 -11.41 -3.65
N LEU A 102 -3.31 -10.88 -2.91
CA LEU A 102 -3.24 -9.46 -2.56
C LEU A 102 -2.99 -8.56 -3.79
N MET A 103 -2.19 -9.01 -4.76
CA MET A 103 -2.04 -8.29 -6.04
C MET A 103 -3.36 -8.24 -6.80
N GLY A 104 -4.11 -9.34 -6.81
CA GLY A 104 -5.45 -9.38 -7.40
C GLY A 104 -6.42 -8.43 -6.70
N GLU A 105 -6.41 -8.36 -5.35
CA GLU A 105 -7.18 -7.37 -4.60
C GLU A 105 -6.76 -5.94 -4.91
N CYS A 106 -5.46 -5.68 -5.01
CA CYS A 106 -4.89 -4.37 -5.35
C CYS A 106 -5.42 -3.89 -6.71
N LEU A 107 -5.31 -4.72 -7.75
CA LEU A 107 -5.76 -4.40 -9.11
C LEU A 107 -7.27 -4.13 -9.16
N ARG A 108 -8.09 -4.99 -8.55
CA ARG A 108 -9.55 -4.76 -8.47
C ARG A 108 -9.90 -3.47 -7.75
N GLY A 109 -9.10 -3.07 -6.76
CA GLY A 109 -9.33 -1.85 -5.99
C GLY A 109 -9.05 -0.55 -6.75
N VAL A 110 -8.24 -0.59 -7.81
CA VAL A 110 -7.90 0.59 -8.63
C VAL A 110 -8.50 0.56 -10.03
N GLU A 111 -9.16 -0.53 -10.40
CA GLU A 111 -9.82 -0.70 -11.69
C GLU A 111 -10.93 0.36 -11.86
N GLY A 112 -10.86 1.13 -12.95
CA GLY A 112 -11.87 2.15 -13.27
C GLY A 112 -11.72 3.49 -12.55
N LEU A 113 -10.76 3.65 -11.63
CA LEU A 113 -10.52 4.93 -10.96
C LEU A 113 -9.95 5.99 -11.95
N PRO A 114 -10.52 7.21 -12.01
CA PRO A 114 -10.12 8.24 -12.96
C PRO A 114 -8.80 8.96 -12.58
N GLY A 115 -8.24 8.71 -11.39
CA GLY A 115 -6.92 9.18 -10.91
C GLY A 115 -5.70 8.56 -11.64
N LYS A 116 -5.61 8.77 -12.96
CA LYS A 116 -4.80 8.00 -13.91
C LYS A 116 -3.31 7.80 -13.60
N VAL A 117 -2.61 8.73 -12.92
CA VAL A 117 -1.15 8.58 -12.74
C VAL A 117 -0.80 7.65 -11.59
N LYS A 118 -1.37 7.88 -10.40
CA LYS A 118 -1.09 7.04 -9.22
C LYS A 118 -1.63 5.63 -9.41
N THR A 119 -2.83 5.51 -9.98
CA THR A 119 -3.44 4.21 -10.27
C THR A 119 -2.66 3.46 -11.34
N ALA A 120 -2.18 4.14 -12.41
CA ALA A 120 -1.33 3.49 -13.40
C ALA A 120 -0.01 2.99 -12.81
N THR A 121 0.66 3.75 -11.94
CA THR A 121 1.89 3.29 -11.27
C THR A 121 1.65 2.03 -10.46
N VAL A 122 0.62 2.05 -9.59
CA VAL A 122 0.26 0.89 -8.76
C VAL A 122 -0.10 -0.32 -9.62
N SER A 123 -0.90 -0.13 -10.67
CA SER A 123 -1.30 -1.21 -11.57
C SER A 123 -0.13 -1.79 -12.36
N VAL A 124 0.75 -0.94 -12.92
CA VAL A 124 1.94 -1.40 -13.66
C VAL A 124 2.84 -2.22 -12.75
N GLU A 125 3.07 -1.74 -11.53
CA GLU A 125 3.91 -2.46 -10.57
C GLU A 125 3.28 -3.80 -10.16
N ALA A 126 1.98 -3.83 -9.86
CA ALA A 126 1.27 -5.06 -9.55
C ALA A 126 1.30 -6.07 -10.71
N TYR A 127 1.04 -5.64 -11.96
CA TYR A 127 1.11 -6.52 -13.12
C TYR A 127 2.51 -7.08 -13.37
N ASN A 128 3.56 -6.27 -13.20
CA ASN A 128 4.95 -6.72 -13.34
C ASN A 128 5.30 -7.87 -12.38
N GLN A 129 4.63 -7.97 -11.24
CA GLN A 129 4.86 -9.04 -10.26
C GLN A 129 4.05 -10.31 -10.54
N LEU A 130 3.00 -10.24 -11.37
CA LEU A 130 2.15 -11.39 -11.71
C LEU A 130 2.64 -12.20 -12.92
N GLY A 131 3.60 -11.67 -13.70
CA GLY A 131 4.19 -12.36 -14.84
C GLY A 131 3.51 -12.05 -16.17
#